data_AF-A0A1C5GEU9-F1
#
_entry.id   AF-A0A1C5GEU9-F1
#
_cell.length_a   1.000
_cell.length_b   1.000
_cell.length_c   1.000
_cell.angle_alpha   90.00
_cell.angle_beta   90.00
_cell.angle_gamma   90.00
#
_symmetry.space_group_name_H-M   'P 1'
#
loop_
_entity.id
_entity.type
_entity.pdbx_description
1 polymer ?
#
loop_
_entity_poly.entity_id
_entity_poly.type
_entity_poly.pdbx_seq_one_letter_code
_entity_poly.pdbx_strand_id
1 'polypeptide(L)'
;MLPEGEYTMVVDNRTSEVFTDLRNDRGVPEVETYAMPPATTWDEVRSGVAGQLDGWKQVGDCADAGERRTQCSWWEPTRWWPRLVRIVFLRPADPGGANSYAWPDSNFLVIGSARGASR
;
A
#
# COMPACT_ATOMS: atom_id res chain seq x y z
N MET A 1 -2.83 -17.95 10.54
CA MET A 1 -4.04 -17.53 9.79
C MET A 1 -4.77 -16.53 10.66
N LEU A 2 -5.09 -15.35 10.14
CA LEU A 2 -5.80 -14.30 10.90
C LEU A 2 -7.29 -14.64 10.95
N PRO A 3 -8.01 -14.32 12.04
CA PRO A 3 -9.45 -14.59 12.15
C PRO A 3 -10.19 -13.76 11.11
N GLU A 4 -11.20 -14.27 10.41
CA GLU A 4 -12.01 -13.45 9.48
C GLU A 4 -12.81 -12.37 10.22
N GLY A 5 -13.00 -11.19 9.61
CA GLY A 5 -13.77 -10.10 10.22
C GLY A 5 -13.90 -8.85 9.34
N GLU A 6 -14.50 -7.78 9.87
CA GLU A 6 -14.75 -6.53 9.13
C GLU A 6 -13.46 -5.85 8.63
N TYR A 7 -12.31 -6.12 9.26
CA TYR A 7 -11.02 -5.65 8.75
C TYR A 7 -10.67 -6.26 7.39
N THR A 8 -11.10 -7.50 7.10
CA THR A 8 -10.85 -8.16 5.81
C THR A 8 -11.47 -7.34 4.69
N MET A 9 -12.69 -6.83 4.88
CA MET A 9 -13.34 -5.95 3.91
C MET A 9 -12.55 -4.66 3.67
N VAL A 10 -11.96 -4.08 4.72
CA VAL A 10 -11.14 -2.88 4.55
C VAL A 10 -9.84 -3.16 3.82
N VAL A 11 -9.17 -4.27 4.13
CA VAL A 11 -7.98 -4.71 3.41
C VAL A 11 -8.32 -4.98 1.93
N ASP A 12 -9.39 -5.73 1.66
CA ASP A 12 -9.85 -6.05 0.29
C ASP A 12 -10.25 -4.81 -0.51
N ASN A 13 -10.90 -3.85 0.14
CA ASN A 13 -11.23 -2.57 -0.49
C ASN A 13 -9.97 -1.81 -0.89
N ARG A 14 -8.93 -1.78 -0.03
CA ARG A 14 -7.67 -1.10 -0.36
C ARG A 14 -6.88 -1.84 -1.43
N THR A 15 -6.90 -3.17 -1.43
CA THR A 15 -6.35 -3.98 -2.51
C THR A 15 -7.03 -3.67 -3.85
N SER A 16 -8.37 -3.57 -3.84
CA SER A 16 -9.16 -3.23 -5.03
C SER A 16 -8.93 -1.80 -5.53
N GLU A 17 -8.76 -0.84 -4.62
CA GLU A 17 -8.39 0.55 -4.95
C GLU A 17 -7.01 0.62 -5.59
N VAL A 18 -6.00 -0.01 -4.98
CA VAL A 18 -4.63 -0.05 -5.54
C VAL A 18 -4.65 -0.71 -6.92
N PHE A 19 -5.37 -1.81 -7.09
CA PHE A 19 -5.53 -2.46 -8.39
C PHE A 19 -6.16 -1.52 -9.41
N THR A 20 -7.24 -0.82 -9.06
CA THR A 20 -7.94 0.09 -9.97
C THR A 20 -7.07 1.28 -10.35
N ASP A 21 -6.38 1.87 -9.37
CA ASP A 21 -5.52 3.04 -9.57
C ASP A 21 -4.30 2.75 -10.44
N LEU A 22 -3.77 1.52 -10.36
CA LEU A 22 -2.64 1.08 -11.17
C LEU A 22 -3.04 0.56 -12.54
N ARG A 23 -4.31 0.22 -12.75
CA ARG A 23 -4.80 -0.38 -14.00
C ARG A 23 -4.66 0.60 -15.15
N ASN A 24 -4.16 0.10 -16.27
CA ASN A 24 -4.04 0.86 -17.50
C ASN A 24 -4.18 -0.03 -18.73
N ASP A 25 -4.02 0.58 -19.91
CA ASP A 25 -4.12 -0.05 -21.22
C ASP A 25 -3.00 -1.07 -21.51
N ARG A 26 -1.91 -1.08 -20.72
CA ARG A 26 -0.74 -1.92 -20.95
C ARG A 26 -0.69 -3.20 -20.13
N GLY A 27 -1.64 -3.42 -19.24
CA GLY A 27 -1.72 -4.68 -18.51
C GLY A 27 -2.54 -4.63 -17.24
N VAL A 28 -2.62 -5.81 -16.62
CA VAL A 28 -3.26 -6.03 -15.33
C VAL A 28 -2.20 -5.77 -14.23
N PRO A 29 -2.48 -4.93 -13.24
CA PRO A 29 -1.60 -4.74 -12.09
C PRO A 29 -1.47 -6.01 -11.25
N GLU A 30 -0.30 -6.20 -10.67
CA GLU A 30 -0.08 -7.21 -9.63
C GLU A 30 -0.25 -6.53 -8.27
N VAL A 31 -1.07 -7.11 -7.39
CA VAL A 31 -1.31 -6.56 -6.05
C VAL A 31 -1.22 -7.69 -5.03
N GLU A 32 -0.40 -7.49 -4.00
CA GLU A 32 -0.22 -8.41 -2.90
C GLU A 32 -0.51 -7.72 -1.56
N THR A 33 -0.91 -8.51 -0.58
CA THR A 33 -1.21 -8.05 0.78
C THR A 33 -0.41 -8.87 1.78
N TYR A 34 0.21 -8.16 2.73
CA TYR A 34 1.01 -8.74 3.79
C TYR A 34 0.47 -8.33 5.15
N ALA A 35 0.33 -9.30 6.05
CA ALA A 35 0.14 -9.04 7.46
C ALA A 35 1.51 -8.77 8.10
N MET A 36 1.65 -7.61 8.71
CA MET A 36 2.88 -7.13 9.34
C MET A 36 2.74 -7.18 10.86
N PRO A 37 3.84 -7.40 11.60
CA PRO A 37 3.84 -7.24 13.05
C PRO A 37 3.24 -5.89 13.48
N PRO A 38 2.53 -5.84 14.62
CA PRO A 38 1.87 -4.61 15.08
C PRO A 38 2.84 -3.46 15.39
N ALA A 39 4.09 -3.79 15.74
CA ALA A 39 5.15 -2.82 15.99
C ALA A 39 5.75 -2.23 14.70
N THR A 40 5.47 -2.80 13.52
CA THR A 40 6.02 -2.30 12.26
C THR A 40 5.57 -0.87 11.99
N THR A 41 6.53 -0.01 11.69
CA THR A 41 6.29 1.40 11.41
C THR A 41 6.22 1.67 9.91
N TRP A 42 5.61 2.81 9.55
CA TRP A 42 5.60 3.26 8.15
C TRP A 42 7.01 3.52 7.61
N ASP A 43 7.90 4.08 8.43
CA ASP A 43 9.26 4.39 7.99
C ASP A 43 10.07 3.12 7.67
N GLU A 44 9.94 2.08 8.48
CA GLU A 44 10.55 0.76 8.22
C GLU A 44 10.05 0.17 6.89
N VAL A 45 8.74 0.18 6.67
CA VAL A 45 8.12 -0.33 5.43
C VAL A 45 8.59 0.48 4.22
N ARG A 46 8.47 1.80 4.29
CA ARG A 46 8.84 2.71 3.21
C ARG A 46 10.31 2.58 2.86
N SER A 47 11.19 2.52 3.86
CA SER A 47 12.64 2.37 3.66
C SER A 47 12.99 1.00 3.08
N GLY A 48 12.32 -0.08 3.53
CA GLY A 48 12.49 -1.42 2.95
C GLY A 48 12.10 -1.48 1.48
N VAL A 49 10.97 -0.89 1.10
CA VAL A 49 10.53 -0.80 -0.30
C VAL A 49 11.46 0.10 -1.12
N ALA A 50 11.84 1.26 -0.58
CA ALA A 50 12.77 2.18 -1.25
C ALA A 50 14.13 1.52 -1.54
N GLY A 51 14.64 0.69 -0.63
CA GLY A 51 15.89 -0.06 -0.84
C GLY A 51 15.80 -1.09 -1.97
N GLN A 52 14.63 -1.69 -2.21
CA GLN A 52 14.41 -2.60 -3.34
C GLN A 52 14.21 -1.85 -4.68
N LEU A 53 13.76 -0.60 -4.60
CA LEU A 53 13.50 0.28 -5.74
C LEU A 53 14.58 1.36 -5.86
N ASP A 54 15.84 1.02 -5.55
CA ASP A 54 16.93 1.97 -5.62
C ASP A 54 17.02 2.63 -7.02
N GLY A 55 17.25 3.94 -7.01
CA GLY A 55 17.19 4.78 -8.21
C GLY A 55 15.78 5.14 -8.71
N TRP A 56 14.70 4.59 -8.15
CA TRP A 56 13.35 4.99 -8.53
C TRP A 56 12.94 6.32 -7.90
N LYS A 57 12.16 7.10 -8.63
CA LYS A 57 11.66 8.39 -8.14
C LYS A 57 10.45 8.18 -7.24
N GLN A 58 10.57 8.57 -5.98
CA GLN A 58 9.43 8.66 -5.07
C GLN A 58 8.46 9.76 -5.55
N VAL A 59 7.16 9.46 -5.55
CA VAL A 59 6.09 10.35 -6.02
C VAL A 59 4.88 10.30 -5.09
N GLY A 60 4.25 11.45 -4.91
CA GLY A 60 3.13 11.64 -3.97
C GLY A 60 3.59 12.03 -2.57
N ASP A 61 2.65 12.09 -1.64
CA ASP A 61 2.95 12.28 -0.23
C ASP A 61 3.22 10.92 0.42
N CYS A 62 4.42 10.78 0.95
CA CYS A 62 4.90 9.59 1.63
C CYS A 62 5.26 9.86 3.09
N ALA A 63 4.83 10.99 3.64
CA ALA A 63 5.01 11.33 5.04
C ALA A 63 4.06 10.51 5.92
N ASP A 64 4.51 10.20 7.14
CA ASP A 64 3.61 9.64 8.14
C ASP A 64 2.85 10.75 8.84
N ALA A 65 1.55 10.86 8.57
CA ALA A 65 0.67 11.78 9.28
C ALA A 65 0.04 11.14 10.54
N GLY A 66 0.41 9.90 10.89
CA GLY A 66 -0.23 9.14 11.96
C GLY A 66 -1.66 8.67 11.60
N GLU A 67 -2.06 8.85 10.34
CA GLU A 67 -3.36 8.41 9.85
C GLU A 67 -3.48 6.89 9.84
N ARG A 68 -4.71 6.40 9.87
CA ARG A 68 -4.97 4.96 9.74
C ARG A 68 -4.42 4.37 8.44
N ARG A 69 -4.39 5.17 7.38
CA ARG A 69 -3.87 4.81 6.07
C ARG A 69 -2.74 5.75 5.71
N THR A 70 -1.58 5.19 5.39
CA THR A 70 -0.47 5.94 4.79
C THR A 70 -0.08 5.27 3.49
N GLN A 71 0.35 6.03 2.49
CA GLN A 71 0.66 5.49 1.18
C GLN A 71 1.92 6.11 0.60
N CYS A 72 2.51 5.45 -0.38
CA CYS A 72 3.60 6.02 -1.17
C CYS A 72 3.60 5.41 -2.56
N SER A 73 4.28 6.06 -3.48
CA SER A 73 4.46 5.51 -4.82
C SER A 73 5.85 5.80 -5.35
N TRP A 74 6.32 4.93 -6.25
CA TRP A 74 7.60 5.04 -6.92
C TRP A 74 7.43 4.87 -8.40
N TRP A 75 8.19 5.66 -9.14
CA TRP A 75 8.19 5.68 -10.58
C TRP A 75 9.58 5.34 -11.10
N GLU A 76 9.65 4.36 -11.97
CA GLU A 76 10.89 3.97 -12.64
C GLU A 76 11.38 5.12 -13.53
N PRO A 77 12.63 5.58 -13.43
CA PRO A 77 13.14 6.74 -14.16
C PRO A 77 13.52 6.38 -15.61
N THR A 78 12.66 5.62 -16.31
CA THR A 78 12.85 5.27 -17.72
C THR A 78 12.01 6.16 -18.63
N ARG A 79 12.56 6.48 -19.80
CA ARG A 79 11.91 7.34 -20.80
C ARG A 79 10.74 6.64 -21.49
N TRP A 80 10.78 5.31 -21.58
CA TRP A 80 9.78 4.52 -22.27
C TRP A 80 9.09 3.60 -21.26
N TRP A 81 7.82 3.91 -20.99
CA TRP A 81 6.87 3.09 -20.23
C TRP A 81 7.28 2.76 -18.78
N PRO A 82 7.50 3.81 -17.97
CA PRO A 82 8.00 3.70 -16.61
C PRO A 82 7.03 3.02 -15.67
N ARG A 83 7.47 1.93 -15.04
CA ARG A 83 6.67 1.19 -14.07
C ARG A 83 6.30 2.06 -12.87
N LEU A 84 5.16 1.72 -12.27
CA LEU A 84 4.65 2.35 -11.07
C LEU A 84 4.51 1.28 -9.99
N VAL A 85 5.10 1.54 -8.83
CA VAL A 85 4.84 0.79 -7.61
C VAL A 85 4.07 1.70 -6.66
N ARG A 86 3.04 1.16 -6.00
CA ARG A 86 2.30 1.84 -4.95
C ARG A 86 2.24 0.92 -3.73
N ILE A 87 2.43 1.50 -2.56
CA ILE A 87 2.19 0.81 -1.30
C ILE A 87 1.16 1.57 -0.47
N VAL A 88 0.37 0.83 0.28
CA VAL A 88 -0.58 1.35 1.26
C VAL A 88 -0.40 0.58 2.56
N PHE A 89 -0.08 1.31 3.63
CA PHE A 89 0.07 0.81 4.98
C PHE A 89 -1.18 1.11 5.79
N LEU A 90 -1.73 0.09 6.44
CA LEU A 90 -2.99 0.13 7.17
C LEU A 90 -2.74 -0.21 8.63
N ARG A 91 -3.17 0.69 9.50
CA ARG A 91 -3.15 0.55 10.96
C ARG A 91 -4.55 0.20 11.49
N PRO A 92 -4.64 -0.35 12.71
CA PRO A 92 -5.90 -0.49 13.42
C PRO A 92 -6.67 0.84 13.51
N ALA A 93 -7.99 0.76 13.64
CA ALA A 93 -8.77 1.93 14.02
C ALA A 93 -8.44 2.33 15.46
N ASP A 94 -8.53 3.62 15.78
CA ASP A 94 -8.53 4.03 17.19
C ASP A 94 -9.69 3.36 17.93
N PRO A 95 -9.44 2.77 19.11
CA PRO A 95 -10.49 2.12 19.90
C PRO A 95 -11.58 3.13 20.28
N GLY A 96 -12.85 2.77 20.06
CA GLY A 96 -14.01 3.59 20.42
C GLY A 96 -14.45 4.64 19.38
N GLY A 97 -13.81 4.69 18.21
CA GLY A 97 -14.28 5.53 17.10
C GLY A 97 -15.56 5.00 16.43
N ALA A 98 -16.25 5.86 15.68
CA ALA A 98 -17.47 5.51 14.93
C ALA A 98 -17.27 4.39 13.88
N ASN A 99 -16.02 4.10 13.52
CA ASN A 99 -15.60 3.02 12.63
C ASN A 99 -14.70 2.00 13.37
N SER A 100 -14.90 1.83 14.69
CA SER A 100 -14.19 0.83 15.47
C SER A 100 -14.88 -0.53 15.30
N TYR A 101 -14.18 -1.42 14.62
CA TYR A 101 -14.55 -2.82 14.47
C TYR A 101 -13.35 -3.69 14.86
N ALA A 102 -13.58 -4.98 15.06
CA ALA A 102 -12.52 -5.91 15.45
C ALA A 102 -11.39 -5.91 14.41
N TRP A 103 -10.20 -5.48 14.84
CA TRP A 103 -8.98 -5.48 14.05
C TRP A 103 -7.97 -6.43 14.72
N PRO A 104 -7.32 -7.34 13.99
CA PRO A 104 -6.31 -8.23 14.55
C PRO A 104 -5.09 -7.44 15.03
N ASP A 105 -4.30 -7.98 15.95
CA ASP A 105 -3.06 -7.34 16.42
C ASP A 105 -1.97 -7.40 15.34
N SER A 106 -2.15 -6.64 14.26
CA SER A 106 -1.32 -6.62 13.06
C SER A 106 -1.54 -5.33 12.29
N ASN A 107 -0.51 -4.87 11.60
CA ASN A 107 -0.66 -3.90 10.53
C ASN A 107 -0.80 -4.64 9.19
N PHE A 108 -1.31 -3.97 8.16
CA PHE A 108 -1.35 -4.55 6.82
C PHE A 108 -0.63 -3.67 5.82
N LEU A 109 0.07 -4.31 4.90
CA LEU A 109 0.75 -3.67 3.79
C LEU A 109 0.17 -4.21 2.50
N VAL A 110 -0.44 -3.33 1.70
CA VAL A 110 -0.84 -3.62 0.33
C VAL A 110 0.25 -3.07 -0.60
N ILE A 111 0.82 -3.91 -1.45
CA ILE A 111 1.81 -3.51 -2.46
C ILE A 111 1.24 -3.82 -3.83
N GLY A 112 1.17 -2.81 -4.69
CA GLY A 112 0.78 -2.96 -6.08
C GLY A 112 1.89 -2.53 -7.02
N SER A 113 2.01 -3.21 -8.15
CA SER A 113 2.87 -2.80 -9.25
C SER A 113 2.15 -2.88 -10.59
N ALA A 114 2.46 -1.95 -11.49
CA ALA A 114 1.95 -1.97 -12.85
C ALA A 114 3.00 -1.49 -13.85
N ARG A 115 2.80 -1.95 -15.09
CA ARG A 115 3.53 -1.42 -16.24
C ARG A 115 3.18 0.05 -16.42
N GLY A 116 4.16 0.86 -16.83
CA GLY A 116 3.93 2.27 -17.09
C GLY A 116 2.98 2.51 -18.25
N ALA A 117 2.00 3.37 -18.04
CA ALA A 117 1.24 4.00 -19.13
C ALA A 117 1.87 5.34 -19.49
N SER A 118 1.74 5.74 -20.75
CA SER A 118 2.02 7.12 -21.14
C SER A 118 0.88 7.98 -20.59
N ARG A 119 1.23 8.96 -19.75
CA ARG A 119 0.29 9.92 -19.17
C ARG A 119 -0.13 10.96 -20.20
#